data_AF-A0A447GJQ0-F1
#
_entry.id   AF-A0A447GJQ0-F1
#
_cell.length_a   1.000
_cell.length_b   1.000
_cell.length_c   1.000
_cell.angle_alpha   90.00
_cell.angle_beta   90.00
_cell.angle_gamma   90.00
#
_symmetry.space_group_name_H-M   'P 1'
#
loop_
_entity.id
_entity.type
_entity.pdbx_description
1 polymer ?
#
loop_
_entity_poly.entity_id
_entity_poly.type
_entity_poly.pdbx_seq_one_letter_code
_entity_poly.pdbx_strand_id
1 'polypeptide(L)'
;MSVIDSSMDPALRAVMLSEVQALLPAFLSAASVERDGPVNAAVELLGLRESDLRRVLAVHVMLATPVRELVAELPAGVRSPNTSSARPRVAGRTITSGIDWAATARHRATSSPLADVWVTRPANRIFDIPENRALAWVLLKLEERGTVAVPPTGEAPGAWGDEIRSMTGVVHRARQTAWLEGVPPTWPGDEAYFRLKADRTGFYRIRLTAAARYLRRLLLEPSSDDIVQALSDRYFEPREDWKLFEIGILMRITQALGKVGARVSPTRLFHNGRGGPFARFRINPTREVRLWYQSWPPATLPSVLDDAARYYELPSAVNRPDIVVELFESGRSVRAIILELKASSSGTYLSSGLSQLLGYLRDRPRLLTEPASGWLIAPTGAGFRSKIPNGRPLWVTSADEVAPAVASVAVSAISAESA
;
A
#
# COMPACT_ATOMS: atom_id res chain seq x y z
N MET A 1 -40.10 5.06 -8.08
CA MET A 1 -38.98 4.09 -8.06
C MET A 1 -38.55 3.95 -6.61
N SER A 2 -38.69 2.76 -6.00
CA SER A 2 -38.19 2.53 -4.65
C SER A 2 -36.66 2.58 -4.68
N VAL A 3 -36.05 3.45 -3.88
CA VAL A 3 -34.60 3.49 -3.71
C VAL A 3 -34.18 2.14 -3.12
N ILE A 4 -33.38 1.37 -3.87
CA ILE A 4 -32.82 0.12 -3.36
C ILE A 4 -31.76 0.50 -2.34
N ASP A 5 -31.97 0.10 -1.09
CA ASP A 5 -30.99 0.30 -0.04
C ASP A 5 -29.79 -0.65 -0.23
N SER A 6 -28.70 -0.09 -0.74
CA SER A 6 -27.40 -0.76 -0.89
C SER A 6 -26.46 -0.49 0.28
N SER A 7 -26.90 0.19 1.34
CA SER A 7 -26.07 0.52 2.48
C SER A 7 -25.76 -0.73 3.31
N MET A 8 -24.54 -0.80 3.81
CA MET A 8 -24.12 -1.85 4.73
C MET A 8 -24.32 -1.37 6.16
N ASP A 9 -24.70 -2.30 7.04
CA ASP A 9 -24.70 -2.05 8.48
C ASP A 9 -23.31 -1.50 8.94
N PRO A 10 -23.26 -0.40 9.72
CA PRO A 10 -21.98 0.21 10.11
C PRO A 10 -21.05 -0.72 10.89
N ALA A 11 -21.58 -1.63 11.71
CA ALA A 11 -20.75 -2.58 12.45
C ALA A 11 -20.15 -3.62 11.49
N LEU A 12 -20.95 -4.11 10.53
CA LEU A 12 -20.44 -4.98 9.47
C LEU A 12 -19.39 -4.28 8.61
N ARG A 13 -19.59 -3.00 8.27
CA ARG A 13 -18.61 -2.21 7.52
C ARG A 13 -17.28 -2.13 8.26
N ALA A 14 -17.31 -1.87 9.57
CA ALA A 14 -16.11 -1.82 10.40
C ALA A 14 -15.39 -3.18 10.45
N VAL A 15 -16.14 -4.29 10.58
CA VAL A 15 -15.58 -5.65 10.52
C VAL A 15 -14.93 -5.92 9.17
N MET A 16 -15.61 -5.66 8.06
CA MET A 16 -15.09 -5.88 6.71
C MET A 16 -13.83 -5.05 6.44
N LEU A 17 -13.81 -3.80 6.88
CA LEU A 17 -12.63 -2.94 6.76
C LEU A 17 -11.44 -3.52 7.55
N SER A 18 -11.67 -3.89 8.80
CA SER A 18 -10.63 -4.50 9.65
C SER A 18 -10.10 -5.81 9.08
N GLU A 19 -10.97 -6.65 8.51
CA GLU A 19 -10.57 -7.91 7.89
C GLU A 19 -9.74 -7.68 6.63
N VAL A 20 -10.17 -6.77 5.75
CA VAL A 20 -9.41 -6.43 4.54
C VAL A 20 -8.02 -5.90 4.93
N GLN A 21 -7.94 -5.03 5.93
CA GLN A 21 -6.66 -4.53 6.45
C GLN A 21 -5.78 -5.64 7.01
N ALA A 22 -6.35 -6.61 7.72
CA ALA A 22 -5.60 -7.74 8.28
C ALA A 22 -5.12 -8.73 7.23
N LEU A 23 -5.88 -8.92 6.14
CA LEU A 23 -5.56 -9.88 5.09
C LEU A 23 -4.58 -9.30 4.06
N LEU A 24 -4.68 -8.01 3.75
CA LEU A 24 -3.90 -7.37 2.67
C LEU A 24 -2.37 -7.60 2.76
N PRO A 25 -1.71 -7.59 3.94
CA PRO A 25 -0.27 -7.82 4.01
C PRO A 25 0.14 -9.19 3.48
N ALA A 26 -0.65 -10.23 3.75
CA ALA A 26 -0.41 -11.58 3.24
C ALA A 26 -0.51 -11.62 1.70
N PHE A 27 -1.39 -10.80 1.12
CA PHE A 27 -1.51 -10.71 -0.34
C PHE A 27 -0.33 -9.98 -0.98
N LEU A 28 0.25 -9.01 -0.26
CA LEU A 28 1.46 -8.31 -0.68
C LEU A 28 2.74 -9.14 -0.46
N SER A 29 2.75 -10.03 0.55
CA SER A 29 3.94 -10.83 0.91
C SER A 29 4.00 -12.22 0.26
N ALA A 30 2.88 -12.85 -0.07
CA ALA A 30 2.82 -14.25 -0.51
C ALA A 30 3.25 -14.51 -1.98
N ALA A 31 4.15 -13.71 -2.55
CA ALA A 31 4.68 -13.95 -3.88
C ALA A 31 5.94 -14.84 -3.82
N SER A 32 5.76 -16.14 -4.03
CA SER A 32 6.82 -17.12 -4.28
C SER A 32 7.37 -17.09 -5.72
N VAL A 33 7.21 -15.96 -6.42
CA VAL A 33 7.84 -15.69 -7.71
C VAL A 33 8.65 -14.42 -7.53
N GLU A 34 9.90 -14.46 -7.99
CA GLU A 34 10.88 -13.37 -7.97
C GLU A 34 10.20 -12.04 -8.38
N ARG A 35 10.08 -11.12 -7.41
CA ARG A 35 9.49 -9.78 -7.56
C ARG A 35 10.35 -8.78 -6.81
N ASP A 36 10.46 -7.57 -7.36
CA ASP A 36 11.25 -6.47 -6.80
C ASP A 36 10.61 -5.79 -5.56
N GLY A 37 9.89 -6.53 -4.70
CA GLY A 37 9.37 -6.04 -3.41
C GLY A 37 7.87 -5.69 -3.35
N PRO A 38 7.37 -5.30 -2.15
CA PRO A 38 5.94 -5.18 -1.87
C PRO A 38 5.24 -3.99 -2.54
N VAL A 39 5.98 -2.97 -2.99
CA VAL A 39 5.45 -1.84 -3.78
C VAL A 39 4.88 -2.32 -5.12
N ASN A 40 5.63 -3.17 -5.83
CA ASN A 40 5.19 -3.74 -7.10
C ASN A 40 4.00 -4.69 -6.92
N ALA A 41 3.97 -5.43 -5.81
CA ALA A 41 2.82 -6.26 -5.44
C ALA A 41 1.55 -5.41 -5.24
N ALA A 42 1.66 -4.25 -4.58
CA ALA A 42 0.53 -3.34 -4.39
C ALA A 42 0.07 -2.68 -5.69
N VAL A 43 0.99 -2.27 -6.57
CA VAL A 43 0.70 -1.76 -7.92
C VAL A 43 -0.11 -2.77 -8.73
N GLU A 44 0.33 -4.01 -8.79
CA GLU A 44 -0.36 -5.04 -9.56
C GLU A 44 -1.68 -5.47 -8.92
N LEU A 45 -1.69 -5.64 -7.59
CA LEU A 45 -2.91 -5.99 -6.87
C LEU A 45 -3.96 -4.90 -7.08
N LEU A 46 -3.62 -3.63 -6.87
CA LEU A 46 -4.58 -2.55 -6.91
C LEU A 46 -4.78 -1.96 -8.32
N GLY A 47 -4.09 -2.47 -9.34
CA GLY A 47 -4.11 -1.89 -10.70
C GLY A 47 -3.68 -0.42 -10.74
N LEU A 48 -2.96 0.07 -9.73
CA LEU A 48 -2.53 1.45 -9.67
C LEU A 48 -1.37 1.68 -10.60
N ARG A 49 -1.20 2.91 -11.10
CA ARG A 49 0.09 3.28 -11.67
C ARG A 49 1.08 3.38 -10.52
N GLU A 50 2.33 3.02 -10.78
CA GLU A 50 3.40 3.16 -9.78
C GLU A 50 3.54 4.59 -9.26
N SER A 51 3.29 5.59 -10.12
CA SER A 51 3.24 7.01 -9.75
C SER A 51 2.16 7.32 -8.70
N ASP A 52 1.00 6.68 -8.80
CA ASP A 52 -0.13 6.90 -7.88
C ASP A 52 0.19 6.29 -6.51
N LEU A 53 0.77 5.08 -6.47
CA LEU A 53 1.21 4.47 -5.21
C LEU A 53 2.35 5.26 -4.54
N ARG A 54 3.34 5.70 -5.32
CA ARG A 54 4.43 6.57 -4.81
C ARG A 54 3.87 7.87 -4.23
N ARG A 55 2.82 8.44 -4.84
CA ARG A 55 2.12 9.62 -4.31
C ARG A 55 1.40 9.33 -3.00
N VAL A 56 0.69 8.20 -2.88
CA VAL A 56 0.04 7.79 -1.63
C VAL A 56 1.06 7.62 -0.51
N LEU A 57 2.18 6.94 -0.78
CA LEU A 57 3.26 6.78 0.18
C LEU A 57 3.86 8.13 0.59
N ALA A 58 4.05 9.05 -0.37
CA ALA A 58 4.54 10.38 -0.07
C ALA A 58 3.57 11.18 0.82
N VAL A 59 2.26 11.12 0.55
CA VAL A 59 1.23 11.74 1.40
C VAL A 59 1.24 11.13 2.80
N HIS A 60 1.28 9.80 2.90
CA HIS A 60 1.34 9.09 4.18
C HIS A 60 2.56 9.53 5.00
N VAL A 61 3.75 9.53 4.38
CA VAL A 61 5.00 9.96 5.01
C VAL A 61 4.90 11.39 5.53
N MET A 62 4.45 12.33 4.69
CA MET A 62 4.40 13.75 5.06
C MET A 62 3.46 13.99 6.24
N LEU A 63 2.31 13.31 6.26
CA LEU A 63 1.29 13.48 7.31
C LEU A 63 1.54 12.61 8.56
N ALA A 64 2.64 11.86 8.61
CA ALA A 64 2.96 11.01 9.73
C ALA A 64 3.38 11.84 10.96
N THR A 65 3.00 11.39 12.16
CA THR A 65 3.32 12.07 13.42
C THR A 65 4.82 12.39 13.57
N PRO A 66 5.77 11.47 13.32
CA PRO A 66 7.20 11.78 13.45
C PRO A 66 7.67 12.92 12.53
N VAL A 67 7.07 13.06 11.34
CA VAL A 67 7.38 14.12 10.39
C VAL A 67 6.76 15.44 10.82
N ARG A 68 5.48 15.43 11.20
CA ARG A 68 4.78 16.63 11.71
C ARG A 68 5.49 17.23 12.93
N GLU A 69 5.87 16.40 13.89
CA GLU A 69 6.58 16.83 15.09
C GLU A 69 7.98 17.38 14.76
N LEU A 70 8.72 16.73 13.84
CA LEU A 70 10.01 17.26 13.39
C LEU A 70 9.85 18.64 12.73
N VAL A 71 8.91 18.77 11.79
CA VAL A 71 8.70 20.02 11.04
C VAL A 71 8.26 21.16 11.96
N ALA A 72 7.43 20.87 12.97
CA ALA A 72 7.00 21.85 13.96
C ALA A 72 8.18 22.41 14.78
N GLU A 73 9.14 21.56 15.18
CA GLU A 73 10.32 22.00 15.95
C GLU A 73 11.50 22.47 15.07
N LEU A 74 11.41 22.26 13.76
CA LEU A 74 12.49 22.53 12.82
C LEU A 74 13.02 23.98 12.87
N PRO A 75 12.18 25.04 12.94
CA PRO A 75 12.67 26.41 13.04
C PRO A 75 13.54 26.68 14.28
N ALA A 76 13.26 26.01 15.40
CA ALA A 76 14.08 26.12 16.61
C ALA A 76 15.34 25.25 16.51
N GLY A 77 15.21 24.03 15.96
CA GLY A 77 16.31 23.10 15.78
C GLY A 77 17.43 23.66 14.91
N VAL A 78 17.09 24.26 13.76
CA VAL A 78 18.11 24.81 12.83
C VAL A 78 18.82 26.06 13.34
N ARG A 79 18.27 26.75 14.34
CA ARG A 79 18.93 27.91 14.98
C ARG A 79 20.04 27.50 15.95
N SER A 80 20.01 26.26 16.42
CA SER A 80 20.93 25.73 17.43
C SER A 80 21.59 24.44 16.94
N PRO A 81 22.38 24.49 15.83
CA PRO A 81 23.01 23.30 15.29
C PRO A 81 24.02 22.70 16.25
N ASN A 82 24.14 21.38 16.18
CA ASN A 82 25.30 20.71 16.76
C ASN A 82 26.55 21.05 15.97
N THR A 83 27.67 21.22 16.67
CA THR A 83 28.97 21.51 16.06
C THR A 83 30.05 20.69 16.72
N SER A 84 30.97 20.16 15.93
CA SER A 84 32.28 19.77 16.44
C SER A 84 33.22 20.98 16.39
N SER A 85 34.26 21.00 17.22
CA SER A 85 35.29 22.04 17.17
C SER A 85 36.63 21.44 16.79
N ALA A 86 37.19 21.84 15.64
CA ALA A 86 38.60 21.63 15.35
C ALA A 86 39.41 22.83 15.86
N ARG A 87 40.57 22.56 16.44
CA ARG A 87 41.50 23.58 16.94
C ARG A 87 42.86 23.42 16.27
N PRO A 88 42.95 23.67 14.94
CA PRO A 88 44.23 23.57 14.23
C PRO A 88 45.22 24.59 14.79
N ARG A 89 46.50 24.23 14.80
CA ARG A 89 47.56 25.20 15.11
C ARG A 89 47.76 26.10 13.90
N VAL A 90 47.61 27.41 14.08
CA VAL A 90 47.82 28.41 13.04
C VAL A 90 48.92 29.34 13.50
N ALA A 91 50.03 29.38 12.76
CA ALA A 91 51.11 30.34 12.98
C ALA A 91 50.78 31.63 12.21
N GLY A 92 50.80 32.77 12.88
CA GLY A 92 50.53 34.06 12.26
C GLY A 92 51.01 35.23 13.11
N ARG A 93 51.04 36.43 12.54
CA ARG A 93 51.41 37.65 13.27
C ARG A 93 50.25 38.20 14.11
N THR A 94 49.02 37.80 13.78
CA THR A 94 47.79 38.22 14.47
C THR A 94 47.33 37.15 15.46
N ILE A 95 47.02 37.57 16.68
CA ILE A 95 46.49 36.68 17.73
C ILE A 95 44.96 36.70 17.66
N THR A 96 44.37 35.63 17.12
CA THR A 96 42.90 35.49 16.97
C THR A 96 42.27 34.61 18.05
N SER A 97 43.08 33.88 18.83
CA SER A 97 42.65 33.05 19.96
C SER A 97 43.77 32.91 20.99
N GLY A 98 43.56 32.09 22.04
CA GLY A 98 44.61 31.73 22.99
C GLY A 98 45.89 31.24 22.30
N ILE A 99 47.04 31.68 22.82
CA ILE A 99 48.37 31.38 22.30
C ILE A 99 48.83 30.02 22.82
N ASP A 100 49.32 29.18 21.90
CA ASP A 100 50.05 27.94 22.23
C ASP A 100 51.52 28.32 22.43
N TRP A 101 51.88 28.69 23.67
CA TRP A 101 53.24 29.14 24.01
C TRP A 101 54.30 28.09 23.69
N ALA A 102 54.01 26.81 23.96
CA ALA A 102 54.95 25.71 23.68
C ALA A 102 55.15 25.50 22.17
N ALA A 103 54.12 25.64 21.34
CA ALA A 103 54.27 25.60 19.89
C ALA A 103 54.93 26.86 19.33
N THR A 104 54.63 28.03 19.90
CA THR A 104 55.24 29.31 19.51
C THR A 104 56.75 29.31 19.79
N ALA A 105 57.16 28.88 20.99
CA ALA A 105 58.57 28.76 21.36
C ALA A 105 59.33 27.83 20.40
N ARG A 106 58.74 26.67 20.08
CA ARG A 106 59.31 25.73 19.10
C ARG A 106 59.42 26.35 17.70
N HIS A 107 58.37 27.02 17.23
CA HIS A 107 58.37 27.67 15.92
C HIS A 107 59.42 28.79 15.82
N ARG A 108 59.62 29.57 16.89
CA ARG A 108 60.67 30.61 16.92
C ARG A 108 62.07 30.01 16.96
N ALA A 109 62.26 28.93 17.71
CA ALA A 109 63.53 28.23 17.78
C ALA A 109 63.96 27.64 16.42
N THR A 110 63.01 27.18 15.60
CA THR A 110 63.31 26.56 14.30
C THR A 110 63.32 27.51 13.10
N SER A 111 62.58 28.63 13.17
CA SER A 111 62.47 29.57 12.03
C SER A 111 63.28 30.84 12.23
N SER A 112 63.05 31.58 13.32
CA SER A 112 63.82 32.77 13.71
C SER A 112 63.41 33.21 15.12
N PRO A 113 64.36 33.36 16.06
CA PRO A 113 64.07 33.74 17.45
C PRO A 113 63.37 35.10 17.61
N LEU A 114 63.56 36.00 16.64
CA LEU A 114 63.03 37.37 16.63
C LEU A 114 61.76 37.53 15.77
N ALA A 115 61.18 36.43 15.28
CA ALA A 115 59.97 36.52 14.47
C ALA A 115 58.73 36.85 15.32
N ASP A 116 58.00 37.91 14.94
CA ASP A 116 56.67 38.29 15.48
C ASP A 116 55.56 37.31 15.07
N VAL A 117 55.81 36.00 15.19
CA VAL A 117 54.87 34.94 14.85
C VAL A 117 54.41 34.28 16.13
N TRP A 118 53.10 34.09 16.25
CA TRP A 118 52.40 33.44 17.35
C TRP A 118 51.65 32.24 16.81
N VAL A 119 51.77 31.09 17.49
CA VAL A 119 50.97 29.92 17.16
C VAL A 119 49.71 29.96 18.01
N THR A 120 48.56 30.06 17.37
CA THR A 120 47.23 30.08 18.00
C THR A 120 46.45 28.81 17.67
N ARG A 121 45.36 28.56 18.40
CA ARG A 121 44.45 27.43 18.16
C ARG A 121 42.99 27.91 18.05
N PRO A 122 42.64 28.63 16.97
CA PRO A 122 41.28 29.13 16.79
C PRO A 122 40.29 27.97 16.76
N ALA A 123 39.16 28.14 17.45
CA ALA A 123 38.10 27.14 17.44
C ALA A 123 37.27 27.29 16.17
N ASN A 124 37.53 26.44 15.18
CA ASN A 124 36.74 26.38 13.96
C ASN A 124 35.54 25.45 14.21
N ARG A 125 34.33 26.01 14.10
CA ARG A 125 33.10 25.23 14.17
C ARG A 125 32.97 24.42 12.89
N ILE A 126 32.89 23.11 13.04
CA ILE A 126 32.64 22.17 11.96
C ILE A 126 31.19 21.73 12.09
N PHE A 127 30.40 22.09 11.09
CA PHE A 127 29.00 21.67 10.95
C PHE A 127 28.88 20.32 10.24
N ASP A 128 29.91 19.90 9.51
CA ASP A 128 29.93 18.62 8.82
C ASP A 128 30.20 17.46 9.81
N ILE A 129 29.17 17.12 10.58
CA ILE A 129 29.14 16.03 11.56
C ILE A 129 28.01 15.04 11.22
N PRO A 130 28.07 13.77 11.66
CA PRO A 130 27.08 12.75 11.31
C PRO A 130 25.63 13.15 11.57
N GLU A 131 25.37 13.86 12.66
CA GLU A 131 24.05 14.32 13.09
C GLU A 131 23.47 15.36 12.11
N ASN A 132 24.32 16.27 11.62
CA ASN A 132 23.91 17.30 10.66
C ASN A 132 23.79 16.75 9.25
N ARG A 133 24.63 15.77 8.87
CA ARG A 133 24.46 15.02 7.62
C ARG A 133 23.12 14.28 7.60
N ALA A 134 22.73 13.69 8.73
CA ALA A 134 21.43 13.03 8.89
C ALA A 134 20.28 14.03 8.78
N LEU A 135 20.38 15.22 9.40
CA LEU A 135 19.41 16.30 9.21
C LEU A 135 19.28 16.70 7.74
N ALA A 136 20.41 16.98 7.07
CA ALA A 136 20.43 17.35 5.66
C ALA A 136 19.77 16.28 4.78
N TRP A 137 20.02 14.99 5.07
CA TRP A 137 19.37 13.88 4.39
C TRP A 137 17.85 13.84 4.63
N VAL A 138 17.39 13.96 5.88
CA VAL A 138 15.96 13.99 6.21
C VAL A 138 15.26 15.14 5.50
N LEU A 139 15.84 16.35 5.54
CA LEU A 139 15.24 17.52 4.90
C LEU A 139 15.14 17.36 3.38
N LEU A 140 16.19 16.83 2.74
CA LEU A 140 16.16 16.51 1.31
C LEU A 140 15.04 15.54 0.99
N LYS A 141 14.89 14.45 1.77
CA LYS A 141 13.84 13.47 1.54
C LYS A 141 12.45 14.02 1.78
N LEU A 142 12.23 14.84 2.80
CA LEU A 142 10.93 15.47 3.02
C LEU A 142 10.55 16.45 1.90
N GLU A 143 11.51 17.18 1.34
CA GLU A 143 11.23 18.06 0.19
C GLU A 143 10.90 17.28 -1.09
N GLU A 144 11.65 16.21 -1.39
CA GLU A 144 11.34 15.28 -2.48
C GLU A 144 9.92 14.70 -2.32
N ARG A 145 9.56 14.26 -1.11
CA ARG A 145 8.23 13.68 -0.84
C ARG A 145 7.11 14.72 -0.90
N GLY A 146 7.33 15.92 -0.37
CA GLY A 146 6.37 17.01 -0.48
C GLY A 146 5.99 17.31 -1.93
N THR A 147 7.00 17.36 -2.81
CA THR A 147 6.82 17.58 -4.26
C THR A 147 6.04 16.45 -4.93
N VAL A 148 6.32 15.19 -4.56
CA VAL A 148 5.58 14.03 -5.10
C VAL A 148 4.15 13.97 -4.57
N ALA A 149 3.92 14.30 -3.30
CA ALA A 149 2.60 14.27 -2.67
C ALA A 149 1.66 15.32 -3.27
N VAL A 150 2.17 16.55 -3.45
CA VAL A 150 1.44 17.70 -3.98
C VAL A 150 2.18 18.26 -5.18
N PRO A 151 1.97 17.69 -6.38
CA PRO A 151 2.60 18.22 -7.59
C PRO A 151 2.12 19.65 -7.87
N PRO A 152 2.99 20.53 -8.37
CA PRO A 152 2.65 21.94 -8.63
C PRO A 152 1.60 22.11 -9.73
N THR A 153 1.50 21.15 -10.64
CA THR A 153 0.50 21.09 -11.70
C THR A 153 -0.51 20.00 -11.36
N GLY A 154 -1.64 20.36 -10.77
CA GLY A 154 -2.70 19.43 -10.41
C GLY A 154 -3.92 20.13 -9.81
N GLU A 155 -5.01 19.38 -9.66
CA GLU A 155 -6.19 19.84 -8.91
C GLU A 155 -5.78 20.32 -7.51
N ALA A 156 -6.44 21.38 -7.03
CA ALA A 156 -6.21 21.93 -5.70
C ALA A 156 -6.44 20.82 -4.67
N PRO A 157 -5.39 20.30 -4.01
CA PRO A 157 -5.58 19.30 -3.00
C PRO A 157 -6.33 19.94 -1.84
N GLY A 158 -7.25 19.20 -1.22
CA GLY A 158 -8.00 19.66 -0.05
C GLY A 158 -7.11 19.97 1.15
N ALA A 159 -7.69 20.11 2.34
CA ALA A 159 -6.99 20.57 3.55
C ALA A 159 -5.65 19.85 3.85
N TRP A 160 -5.55 18.55 3.56
CA TRP A 160 -4.30 17.80 3.73
C TRP A 160 -3.16 18.28 2.80
N GLY A 161 -3.48 18.76 1.61
CA GLY A 161 -2.48 19.26 0.68
C GLY A 161 -1.96 20.64 1.04
N ASP A 162 -2.80 21.49 1.62
CA ASP A 162 -2.37 22.76 2.22
C ASP A 162 -1.40 22.53 3.37
N GLU A 163 -1.70 21.55 4.22
CA GLU A 163 -0.80 21.14 5.30
C GLU A 163 0.55 20.68 4.74
N ILE A 164 0.56 19.80 3.73
CA ILE A 164 1.80 19.32 3.10
C ILE A 164 2.57 20.49 2.47
N ARG A 165 1.92 21.38 1.74
CA ARG A 165 2.57 22.58 1.17
C ARG A 165 3.23 23.43 2.24
N SER A 166 2.52 23.67 3.35
CA SER A 166 3.05 24.44 4.48
C SER A 166 4.29 23.78 5.07
N MET A 167 4.24 22.47 5.34
CA MET A 167 5.38 21.70 5.86
C MET A 167 6.57 21.72 4.88
N THR A 168 6.33 21.51 3.58
CA THR A 168 7.37 21.58 2.56
C THR A 168 8.02 22.96 2.51
N GLY A 169 7.24 24.04 2.66
CA GLY A 169 7.78 25.39 2.76
C GLY A 169 8.68 25.60 3.99
N VAL A 170 8.32 25.02 5.14
CA VAL A 170 9.18 25.05 6.34
C VAL A 170 10.47 24.26 6.12
N VAL A 171 10.39 23.07 5.54
CA VAL A 171 11.55 22.22 5.20
C VAL A 171 12.48 22.93 4.22
N HIS A 172 11.93 23.54 3.16
CA HIS A 172 12.70 24.28 2.16
C HIS A 172 13.50 25.43 2.79
N ARG A 173 12.85 26.28 3.61
CA ARG A 173 13.54 27.36 4.33
C ARG A 173 14.63 26.84 5.27
N ALA A 174 14.38 25.73 5.96
CA ALA A 174 15.36 25.12 6.84
C ALA A 174 16.61 24.66 6.06
N ARG A 175 16.45 24.05 4.88
CA ARG A 175 17.57 23.64 4.01
C ARG A 175 18.43 24.81 3.53
N GLN A 176 17.84 26.00 3.38
CA GLN A 176 18.54 27.22 2.96
C GLN A 176 19.34 27.89 4.09
N THR A 177 19.39 27.29 5.28
CA THR A 177 20.17 27.86 6.39
C THR A 177 21.66 27.79 6.07
N ALA A 178 22.37 28.92 6.17
CA ALA A 178 23.76 29.05 5.74
C ALA A 178 24.74 28.00 6.30
N TRP A 179 24.55 27.52 7.55
CA TRP A 179 25.46 26.52 8.12
C TRP A 179 25.26 25.11 7.56
N LEU A 180 24.09 24.83 6.95
CA LEU A 180 23.84 23.59 6.22
C LEU A 180 24.42 23.64 4.80
N GLU A 181 24.83 24.81 4.32
CA GLU A 181 25.52 24.96 3.05
C GLU A 181 26.85 24.17 3.10
N GLY A 182 26.99 23.20 2.19
CA GLY A 182 28.14 22.31 2.15
C GLY A 182 28.10 21.10 3.09
N VAL A 183 27.05 20.93 3.90
CA VAL A 183 26.84 19.68 4.66
C VAL A 183 26.23 18.62 3.72
N PRO A 184 26.94 17.51 3.42
CA PRO A 184 26.42 16.53 2.48
C PRO A 184 25.22 15.79 3.09
N PRO A 185 24.10 15.64 2.34
CA PRO A 185 22.94 14.87 2.79
C PRO A 185 23.28 13.38 2.78
N THR A 186 23.80 12.87 3.90
CA THR A 186 24.17 11.46 4.04
C THR A 186 23.15 10.73 4.89
N TRP A 187 22.76 9.55 4.40
CA TRP A 187 21.96 8.61 5.15
C TRP A 187 22.56 8.33 6.54
N PRO A 188 21.78 8.35 7.63
CA PRO A 188 22.27 7.98 8.95
C PRO A 188 22.50 6.47 9.03
N GLY A 189 23.77 6.05 9.01
CA GLY A 189 24.18 4.70 9.42
C GLY A 189 24.07 4.52 10.93
N ASP A 190 24.44 3.33 11.44
CA ASP A 190 24.32 2.99 12.86
C ASP A 190 25.08 3.96 13.76
N GLU A 191 26.29 4.39 13.36
CA GLU A 191 27.07 5.39 14.09
C GLU A 191 26.31 6.72 14.24
N ALA A 192 25.70 7.21 13.16
CA ALA A 192 24.92 8.45 13.20
C ALA A 192 23.71 8.30 14.13
N TYR A 193 23.04 7.14 14.13
CA TYR A 193 21.93 6.87 15.05
C TYR A 193 22.37 6.80 16.51
N PHE A 194 23.52 6.19 16.81
CA PHE A 194 24.07 6.17 18.17
C PHE A 194 24.34 7.58 18.67
N ARG A 195 24.93 8.42 17.83
CA ARG A 195 25.21 9.83 18.16
C ARG A 195 23.95 10.66 18.34
N LEU A 196 22.99 10.55 17.41
CA LEU A 196 21.70 11.21 17.53
C LEU A 196 21.01 10.83 18.85
N LYS A 197 20.97 9.54 19.20
CA LYS A 197 20.37 9.05 20.45
C LYS A 197 21.10 9.57 21.70
N ALA A 198 22.42 9.74 21.63
CA ALA A 198 23.24 10.27 22.70
C ALA A 198 23.21 11.81 22.79
N ASP A 199 22.55 12.48 21.84
CA ASP A 199 22.57 13.94 21.80
C ASP A 199 21.87 14.58 23.01
N ARG A 200 22.42 15.71 23.47
CA ARG A 200 21.88 16.44 24.62
C ARG A 200 20.61 17.22 24.28
N THR A 201 20.46 17.65 23.04
CA THR A 201 19.32 18.45 22.59
C THR A 201 18.13 17.54 22.26
N GLY A 202 16.94 17.95 22.69
CA GLY A 202 15.71 17.21 22.42
C GLY A 202 15.41 17.09 20.91
N PHE A 203 15.75 18.13 20.14
CA PHE A 203 15.53 18.15 18.70
C PHE A 203 16.26 17.01 17.97
N TYR A 204 17.58 16.89 18.15
CA TYR A 204 18.35 15.82 17.51
C TYR A 204 17.99 14.45 18.11
N ARG A 205 17.95 14.36 19.45
CA ARG A 205 17.73 13.09 20.14
C ARG A 205 16.38 12.47 19.86
N ILE A 206 15.31 13.26 19.91
CA ILE A 206 13.94 12.76 19.85
C ILE A 206 13.39 12.94 18.44
N ARG A 207 13.31 14.18 17.95
CA ARG A 207 12.58 14.48 16.71
C ARG A 207 13.31 13.99 15.47
N LEU A 208 14.57 14.37 15.30
CA LEU A 208 15.34 13.97 14.14
C LEU A 208 15.56 12.46 14.11
N THR A 209 15.89 11.85 15.24
CA THR A 209 16.00 10.38 15.33
C THR A 209 14.72 9.68 14.91
N ALA A 210 13.56 10.10 15.44
CA ALA A 210 12.28 9.46 15.14
C ALA A 210 11.93 9.59 13.65
N ALA A 211 12.03 10.80 13.09
CA ALA A 211 11.75 11.05 11.68
C ALA A 211 12.73 10.31 10.76
N ALA A 212 14.04 10.30 11.07
CA ALA A 212 15.05 9.60 10.30
C ALA A 212 14.78 8.08 10.25
N ARG A 213 14.47 7.46 11.41
CA ARG A 213 14.12 6.03 11.48
C ARG A 213 12.85 5.72 10.70
N TYR A 214 11.84 6.58 10.81
CA TYR A 214 10.57 6.42 10.11
C TYR A 214 10.75 6.52 8.59
N LEU A 215 11.46 7.55 8.11
CA LEU A 215 11.79 7.71 6.69
C LEU A 215 12.65 6.56 6.18
N ARG A 216 13.62 6.08 6.99
CA ARG A 216 14.45 4.93 6.64
C ARG A 216 13.60 3.72 6.31
N ARG A 217 12.72 3.37 7.25
CA ARG A 217 11.84 2.21 7.15
C ARG A 217 10.94 2.30 5.91
N LEU A 218 10.32 3.45 5.66
CA LEU A 218 9.37 3.58 4.55
C LEU A 218 9.99 3.80 3.17
N LEU A 219 11.17 4.42 3.08
CA LEU A 219 11.73 4.80 1.78
C LEU A 219 12.68 3.76 1.19
N LEU A 220 13.39 3.00 2.03
CA LEU A 220 14.35 2.01 1.55
C LEU A 220 13.85 0.58 1.67
N GLU A 221 13.17 0.26 2.76
CA GLU A 221 12.80 -1.12 3.10
C GLU A 221 11.33 -1.17 3.58
N PRO A 222 10.35 -0.66 2.79
CA PRO A 222 8.96 -0.68 3.22
C PRO A 222 8.50 -2.13 3.36
N SER A 223 7.96 -2.47 4.53
CA SER A 223 7.30 -3.77 4.71
C SER A 223 5.96 -3.79 4.00
N SER A 224 5.38 -4.98 3.83
CA SER A 224 3.98 -5.11 3.37
C SER A 224 3.02 -4.35 4.30
N ASP A 225 3.23 -4.43 5.61
CA ASP A 225 2.39 -3.74 6.61
C ASP A 225 2.47 -2.23 6.46
N ASP A 226 3.65 -1.70 6.17
CA ASP A 226 3.85 -0.26 5.94
C ASP A 226 3.06 0.24 4.73
N ILE A 227 3.05 -0.54 3.66
CA ILE A 227 2.29 -0.21 2.45
C ILE A 227 0.79 -0.34 2.71
N VAL A 228 0.35 -1.38 3.43
CA VAL A 228 -1.06 -1.54 3.81
C VAL A 228 -1.54 -0.41 4.69
N GLN A 229 -0.75 0.00 5.68
CA GLN A 229 -1.08 1.12 6.55
C GLN A 229 -1.19 2.41 5.71
N ALA A 230 -0.22 2.68 4.85
CA ALA A 230 -0.24 3.85 3.98
C ALA A 230 -1.44 3.87 3.03
N LEU A 231 -1.76 2.71 2.43
CA LEU A 231 -2.95 2.55 1.60
C LEU A 231 -4.21 2.76 2.41
N SER A 232 -4.36 2.11 3.56
CA SER A 232 -5.59 2.17 4.37
C SER A 232 -5.85 3.57 4.92
N ASP A 233 -4.82 4.28 5.37
CA ASP A 233 -4.96 5.61 5.95
C ASP A 233 -5.27 6.69 4.90
N ARG A 234 -4.89 6.48 3.64
CA ARG A 234 -4.82 7.56 2.62
C ARG A 234 -5.45 7.25 1.27
N TYR A 235 -5.74 5.99 0.97
CA TYR A 235 -6.15 5.55 -0.37
C TYR A 235 -7.31 4.55 -0.36
N PHE A 236 -7.33 3.63 0.60
CA PHE A 236 -8.25 2.49 0.66
C PHE A 236 -9.32 2.74 1.72
N GLU A 237 -10.22 3.69 1.42
CA GLU A 237 -11.54 3.72 2.03
C GLU A 237 -12.58 3.63 0.91
N PRO A 238 -13.16 2.45 0.64
CA PRO A 238 -14.25 2.34 -0.31
C PRO A 238 -15.40 3.24 0.17
N ARG A 239 -15.74 4.24 -0.67
CA ARG A 239 -16.92 5.08 -0.45
C ARG A 239 -18.22 4.27 -0.59
N GLU A 240 -18.13 3.17 -1.33
CA GLU A 240 -19.24 2.31 -1.68
C GLU A 240 -19.15 1.01 -0.86
N ASP A 241 -20.14 0.80 0.00
CA ASP A 241 -20.23 -0.37 0.88
C ASP A 241 -20.24 -1.69 0.11
N TRP A 242 -20.93 -1.74 -1.03
CA TRP A 242 -20.98 -2.93 -1.89
C TRP A 242 -19.59 -3.35 -2.37
N LYS A 243 -18.73 -2.38 -2.68
CA LYS A 243 -17.36 -2.65 -3.13
C LYS A 243 -16.49 -3.19 -1.99
N LEU A 244 -16.61 -2.63 -0.79
CA LEU A 244 -15.92 -3.15 0.39
C LEU A 244 -16.33 -4.60 0.67
N PHE A 245 -17.64 -4.88 0.59
CA PHE A 245 -18.18 -6.22 0.78
C PHE A 245 -17.61 -7.21 -0.23
N GLU A 246 -17.62 -6.87 -1.52
CA GLU A 246 -17.05 -7.71 -2.57
C GLU A 246 -15.59 -8.08 -2.31
N ILE A 247 -14.78 -7.08 -1.97
CA ILE A 247 -13.35 -7.27 -1.72
C ILE A 247 -13.13 -8.13 -0.49
N GLY A 248 -13.88 -7.90 0.59
CA GLY A 248 -13.82 -8.71 1.80
C GLY A 248 -14.10 -10.19 1.52
N ILE A 249 -15.19 -10.48 0.80
CA ILE A 249 -15.55 -11.85 0.43
C ILE A 249 -14.49 -12.48 -0.49
N LEU A 250 -14.01 -11.75 -1.49
CA LEU A 250 -12.96 -12.23 -2.40
C LEU A 250 -11.69 -12.63 -1.62
N MET A 251 -11.29 -11.82 -0.64
CA MET A 251 -10.14 -12.11 0.22
C MET A 251 -10.37 -13.34 1.11
N ARG A 252 -11.57 -13.48 1.70
CA ARG A 252 -11.96 -14.66 2.50
C ARG A 252 -11.88 -15.94 1.66
N ILE A 253 -12.44 -15.94 0.45
CA ILE A 253 -12.40 -17.08 -0.49
C ILE A 253 -10.95 -17.45 -0.82
N THR A 254 -10.13 -16.44 -1.12
CA THR A 254 -8.72 -16.64 -1.47
C THR A 254 -7.93 -17.23 -0.30
N GLN A 255 -8.17 -16.77 0.93
CA GLN A 255 -7.55 -17.32 2.13
C GLN A 255 -7.99 -18.78 2.36
N ALA A 256 -9.27 -19.08 2.19
CA ALA A 256 -9.79 -20.45 2.34
C ALA A 256 -9.20 -21.40 1.30
N LEU A 257 -9.09 -20.98 0.04
CA LEU A 257 -8.42 -21.76 -1.02
C LEU A 257 -6.93 -21.96 -0.76
N GLY A 258 -6.24 -20.96 -0.20
CA GLY A 258 -4.84 -21.08 0.19
C GLY A 258 -4.57 -22.11 1.30
N LYS A 259 -5.59 -22.50 2.07
CA LYS A 259 -5.49 -23.59 3.07
C LYS A 259 -5.59 -24.98 2.45
N VAL A 260 -6.20 -25.11 1.27
CA VAL A 260 -6.47 -26.41 0.62
C VAL A 260 -5.70 -26.63 -0.68
N GLY A 261 -5.00 -25.61 -1.17
CA GLY A 261 -4.22 -25.70 -2.41
C GLY A 261 -3.04 -24.74 -2.44
N ALA A 262 -2.07 -25.06 -3.30
CA ALA A 262 -0.91 -24.22 -3.53
C ALA A 262 -1.25 -23.09 -4.50
N ARG A 263 -0.98 -21.85 -4.12
CA ARG A 263 -1.17 -20.70 -4.98
C ARG A 263 -0.17 -20.72 -6.14
N VAL A 264 -0.67 -20.57 -7.37
CA VAL A 264 0.11 -20.74 -8.62
C VAL A 264 0.38 -19.41 -9.31
N SER A 265 -0.41 -18.37 -9.02
CA SER A 265 -0.31 -17.08 -9.71
C SER A 265 -0.55 -15.91 -8.76
N PRO A 266 -0.02 -14.72 -9.13
CA PRO A 266 -0.23 -13.51 -8.36
C PRO A 266 -1.69 -13.06 -8.35
N THR A 267 -2.04 -12.25 -7.35
CA THR A 267 -3.39 -11.70 -7.18
C THR A 267 -3.55 -10.36 -7.88
N ARG A 268 -4.67 -10.14 -8.57
CA ARG A 268 -4.97 -8.88 -9.29
C ARG A 268 -6.39 -8.39 -9.02
N LEU A 269 -6.53 -7.41 -8.14
CA LEU A 269 -7.81 -6.84 -7.70
C LEU A 269 -8.42 -5.88 -8.73
N PHE A 270 -7.60 -5.18 -9.54
CA PHE A 270 -8.09 -4.33 -10.63
C PHE A 270 -7.41 -4.64 -11.97
N HIS A 271 -8.19 -4.61 -13.05
CA HIS A 271 -7.76 -4.98 -14.39
C HIS A 271 -7.03 -3.81 -15.09
N ASN A 272 -5.74 -3.97 -15.41
CA ASN A 272 -5.00 -3.10 -16.34
C ASN A 272 -5.03 -3.64 -17.79
N GLY A 273 -6.21 -4.06 -18.26
CA GLY A 273 -6.43 -4.43 -19.67
C GLY A 273 -5.95 -5.82 -20.13
N ARG A 274 -5.29 -6.62 -19.30
CA ARG A 274 -4.97 -8.04 -19.61
C ARG A 274 -5.92 -8.96 -18.82
N GLY A 275 -6.95 -9.48 -19.49
CA GLY A 275 -8.03 -10.30 -18.92
C GLY A 275 -7.60 -11.68 -18.43
N GLY A 276 -7.03 -11.72 -17.23
CA GLY A 276 -6.65 -12.95 -16.53
C GLY A 276 -7.35 -13.09 -15.18
N PRO A 277 -7.28 -14.28 -14.55
CA PRO A 277 -7.94 -14.50 -13.26
C PRO A 277 -7.34 -13.62 -12.17
N PHE A 278 -8.18 -13.20 -11.22
CA PHE A 278 -7.78 -12.60 -9.95
C PHE A 278 -6.77 -13.47 -9.22
N ALA A 279 -6.99 -14.78 -9.11
CA ALA A 279 -6.06 -15.71 -8.45
C ALA A 279 -6.17 -17.12 -9.02
N ARG A 280 -5.12 -17.94 -8.84
CA ARG A 280 -5.08 -19.34 -9.26
C ARG A 280 -4.52 -20.22 -8.13
N PHE A 281 -5.22 -21.31 -7.85
CA PHE A 281 -4.88 -22.28 -6.81
C PHE A 281 -4.83 -23.68 -7.40
N ARG A 282 -3.68 -24.35 -7.29
CA ARG A 282 -3.54 -25.76 -7.63
C ARG A 282 -3.96 -26.58 -6.41
N ILE A 283 -5.08 -27.27 -6.53
CA ILE A 283 -5.58 -28.15 -5.47
C ILE A 283 -4.84 -29.48 -5.52
N ASN A 284 -4.64 -30.01 -6.73
CA ASN A 284 -3.87 -31.23 -6.99
C ASN A 284 -3.26 -31.15 -8.42
N PRO A 285 -2.48 -32.13 -8.89
CA PRO A 285 -1.81 -32.04 -10.19
C PRO A 285 -2.73 -31.84 -11.39
N THR A 286 -3.98 -32.30 -11.32
CA THR A 286 -4.93 -32.23 -12.43
C THR A 286 -5.97 -31.13 -12.26
N ARG A 287 -6.11 -30.56 -11.06
CA ARG A 287 -7.17 -29.58 -10.72
C ARG A 287 -6.61 -28.25 -10.23
N GLU A 288 -7.17 -27.20 -10.80
CA GLU A 288 -6.92 -25.81 -10.45
C GLU A 288 -8.24 -25.07 -10.21
N VAL A 289 -8.26 -24.16 -9.24
CA VAL A 289 -9.33 -23.19 -9.05
C VAL A 289 -8.85 -21.82 -9.49
N ARG A 290 -9.61 -21.15 -10.34
CA ARG A 290 -9.36 -19.79 -10.81
C ARG A 290 -10.45 -18.86 -10.31
N LEU A 291 -10.05 -17.79 -9.65
CA LEU A 291 -10.96 -16.73 -9.24
C LEU A 291 -10.94 -15.64 -10.28
N TRP A 292 -12.11 -15.18 -10.71
CA TRP A 292 -12.29 -14.05 -11.61
C TRP A 292 -13.07 -12.99 -10.86
N TYR A 293 -12.53 -11.76 -10.78
CA TYR A 293 -13.18 -10.67 -10.06
C TYR A 293 -13.70 -9.65 -11.05
N GLN A 294 -15.01 -9.42 -11.00
CA GLN A 294 -15.76 -8.63 -11.95
C GLN A 294 -15.34 -9.01 -13.37
N SER A 295 -15.48 -10.27 -13.77
CA SER A 295 -15.11 -10.71 -15.14
C SER A 295 -15.54 -12.14 -15.34
N TRP A 296 -15.82 -12.50 -16.59
CA TRP A 296 -15.94 -13.89 -16.99
C TRP A 296 -14.57 -14.50 -17.33
N PRO A 297 -14.40 -15.82 -17.13
CA PRO A 297 -13.34 -16.55 -17.82
C PRO A 297 -13.40 -16.33 -19.35
N PRO A 298 -12.25 -16.39 -20.05
CA PRO A 298 -12.19 -16.34 -21.50
C PRO A 298 -13.13 -17.37 -22.12
N ALA A 299 -13.93 -16.90 -23.08
CA ALA A 299 -14.88 -17.71 -23.83
C ALA A 299 -14.59 -17.58 -25.32
N THR A 300 -14.71 -18.66 -26.07
CA THR A 300 -14.60 -18.65 -27.53
C THR A 300 -15.86 -18.11 -28.20
N LEU A 301 -17.01 -18.22 -27.55
CA LEU A 301 -18.29 -17.74 -28.04
C LEU A 301 -18.73 -16.47 -27.30
N PRO A 302 -19.42 -15.56 -27.99
CA PRO A 302 -19.93 -14.33 -27.38
C PRO A 302 -21.01 -14.62 -26.33
N SER A 303 -21.23 -13.64 -25.45
CA SER A 303 -22.37 -13.61 -24.55
C SER A 303 -23.67 -13.58 -25.38
N VAL A 304 -24.68 -14.34 -24.95
CA VAL A 304 -26.01 -14.32 -25.58
C VAL A 304 -26.63 -12.93 -25.46
N LEU A 305 -26.41 -12.25 -24.32
CA LEU A 305 -26.88 -10.87 -24.14
C LEU A 305 -26.19 -9.90 -25.09
N ASP A 306 -24.87 -9.97 -25.23
CA ASP A 306 -24.12 -9.10 -26.13
C ASP A 306 -24.48 -9.36 -27.61
N ASP A 307 -24.68 -10.63 -27.98
CA ASP A 307 -25.14 -11.00 -29.33
C ASP A 307 -26.54 -10.44 -29.62
N ALA A 308 -27.47 -10.59 -28.67
CA ALA A 308 -28.81 -10.01 -28.78
C ALA A 308 -28.76 -8.47 -28.83
N ALA A 309 -27.96 -7.84 -27.97
CA ALA A 309 -27.80 -6.38 -27.97
C ALA A 309 -27.26 -5.88 -29.31
N ARG A 310 -26.24 -6.55 -29.88
CA ARG A 310 -25.73 -6.24 -31.22
C ARG A 310 -26.78 -6.45 -32.31
N TYR A 311 -27.56 -7.53 -32.25
CA TYR A 311 -28.64 -7.80 -33.22
C TYR A 311 -29.71 -6.70 -33.22
N TYR A 312 -30.05 -6.15 -32.06
CA TYR A 312 -31.03 -5.07 -31.91
C TYR A 312 -30.41 -3.66 -31.89
N GLU A 313 -29.12 -3.52 -32.24
CA GLU A 313 -28.38 -2.25 -32.25
C GLU A 313 -28.43 -1.48 -30.91
N LEU A 314 -28.57 -2.22 -29.80
CA LEU A 314 -28.51 -1.66 -28.46
C LEU A 314 -27.03 -1.45 -28.06
N PRO A 315 -26.74 -0.44 -27.21
CA PRO A 315 -25.41 -0.32 -26.61
C PRO A 315 -25.00 -1.66 -25.97
N SER A 316 -23.77 -2.12 -26.26
CA SER A 316 -23.28 -3.42 -25.76
C SER A 316 -23.49 -3.50 -24.25
N ALA A 317 -24.27 -4.49 -23.84
CA ALA A 317 -24.57 -4.76 -22.45
C ALA A 317 -23.58 -5.81 -21.93
N VAL A 318 -22.64 -5.38 -21.11
CA VAL A 318 -21.70 -6.31 -20.46
C VAL A 318 -22.34 -6.85 -19.19
N ASN A 319 -22.84 -8.09 -19.25
CA ASN A 319 -23.30 -8.78 -18.06
C ASN A 319 -22.08 -9.29 -17.27
N ARG A 320 -21.73 -8.64 -16.16
CA ARG A 320 -20.47 -8.87 -15.44
C ARG A 320 -20.76 -9.38 -14.02
N PRO A 321 -20.51 -10.66 -13.71
CA PRO A 321 -20.68 -11.18 -12.36
C PRO A 321 -19.61 -10.63 -11.42
N ASP A 322 -19.93 -10.50 -10.13
CA ASP A 322 -19.02 -9.96 -9.12
C ASP A 322 -17.80 -10.86 -8.91
N ILE A 323 -18.02 -12.16 -8.73
CA ILE A 323 -16.94 -13.17 -8.63
C ILE A 323 -17.34 -14.43 -9.40
N VAL A 324 -16.40 -15.00 -10.16
CA VAL A 324 -16.53 -16.36 -10.71
C VAL A 324 -15.45 -17.25 -10.13
N VAL A 325 -15.86 -18.38 -9.56
CA VAL A 325 -14.96 -19.46 -9.14
C VAL A 325 -14.99 -20.53 -10.22
N GLU A 326 -13.97 -20.58 -11.06
CA GLU A 326 -13.84 -21.55 -12.14
C GLU A 326 -13.02 -22.75 -11.66
N LEU A 327 -13.58 -23.96 -11.81
CA LEU A 327 -12.88 -25.21 -11.64
C LEU A 327 -12.31 -25.64 -13.00
N PHE A 328 -10.99 -25.75 -13.05
CA PHE A 328 -10.24 -26.07 -14.25
C PHE A 328 -9.52 -27.40 -14.03
N GLU A 329 -9.82 -28.39 -14.86
CA GLU A 329 -9.20 -29.72 -14.76
C GLU A 329 -8.59 -30.14 -16.09
N SER A 330 -7.38 -30.69 -16.04
CA SER A 330 -6.71 -31.29 -17.21
C SER A 330 -6.73 -30.41 -18.47
N GLY A 331 -6.58 -29.09 -18.31
CA GLY A 331 -6.54 -28.16 -19.45
C GLY A 331 -7.90 -27.57 -19.89
N ARG A 332 -9.01 -27.88 -19.20
CA ARG A 332 -10.35 -27.38 -19.56
C ARG A 332 -11.15 -26.88 -18.36
N SER A 333 -12.02 -25.90 -18.62
CA SER A 333 -12.97 -25.38 -17.63
C SER A 333 -14.12 -26.36 -17.48
N VAL A 334 -14.20 -27.02 -16.32
CA VAL A 334 -15.18 -28.07 -16.08
C VAL A 334 -16.49 -27.49 -15.58
N ARG A 335 -16.39 -26.64 -14.55
CA ARG A 335 -17.54 -26.07 -13.84
C ARG A 335 -17.19 -24.67 -13.35
N ALA A 336 -18.21 -23.84 -13.12
CA ALA A 336 -18.02 -22.58 -12.42
C ALA A 336 -19.12 -22.33 -11.39
N ILE A 337 -18.75 -21.56 -10.38
CA ILE A 337 -19.65 -20.98 -9.40
C ILE A 337 -19.67 -19.48 -9.66
N ILE A 338 -20.84 -18.94 -10.00
CA ILE A 338 -21.03 -17.50 -10.23
C ILE A 338 -21.57 -16.91 -8.94
N LEU A 339 -20.86 -15.96 -8.36
CA LEU A 339 -21.26 -15.31 -7.12
C LEU A 339 -21.78 -13.90 -7.44
N GLU A 340 -22.96 -13.59 -6.91
CA GLU A 340 -23.53 -12.25 -6.85
C GLU A 340 -23.57 -11.81 -5.39
N LEU A 341 -23.03 -10.64 -5.08
CA LEU A 341 -22.77 -10.19 -3.72
C LEU A 341 -23.65 -8.97 -3.41
N LYS A 342 -24.38 -9.04 -2.30
CA LYS A 342 -25.28 -7.97 -1.85
C LYS A 342 -24.91 -7.55 -0.45
N ALA A 343 -24.40 -6.33 -0.27
CA ALA A 343 -23.97 -5.79 1.02
C ALA A 343 -25.12 -5.49 2.02
N SER A 344 -26.38 -5.60 1.58
CA SER A 344 -27.57 -5.40 2.40
C SER A 344 -28.41 -6.67 2.47
N SER A 345 -29.09 -6.87 3.59
CA SER A 345 -30.02 -7.99 3.81
C SER A 345 -31.45 -7.69 3.34
N SER A 346 -31.68 -6.55 2.68
CA SER A 346 -32.99 -6.15 2.16
C SER A 346 -33.54 -7.17 1.16
N GLY A 347 -34.76 -7.68 1.42
CA GLY A 347 -35.38 -8.73 0.59
C GLY A 347 -35.56 -8.34 -0.88
N THR A 348 -35.84 -7.07 -1.18
CA THR A 348 -35.94 -6.58 -2.58
C THR A 348 -34.58 -6.57 -3.26
N TYR A 349 -33.52 -6.19 -2.54
CA TYR A 349 -32.16 -6.19 -3.07
C TYR A 349 -31.67 -7.62 -3.34
N LEU A 350 -31.92 -8.55 -2.41
CA LEU A 350 -31.62 -9.97 -2.57
C LEU A 350 -32.40 -10.58 -3.74
N SER A 351 -33.69 -10.28 -3.88
CA SER A 351 -34.51 -10.78 -4.99
C SER A 351 -33.97 -10.32 -6.34
N SER A 352 -33.52 -9.06 -6.45
CA SER A 352 -32.89 -8.55 -7.67
C SER A 352 -31.58 -9.29 -7.99
N GLY A 353 -30.77 -9.61 -6.97
CA GLY A 353 -29.56 -10.43 -7.12
C GLY A 353 -29.85 -11.84 -7.64
N LEU A 354 -30.91 -12.50 -7.17
CA LEU A 354 -31.34 -13.79 -7.73
C LEU A 354 -31.72 -13.70 -9.21
N SER A 355 -32.43 -12.63 -9.62
CA SER A 355 -32.75 -12.41 -11.03
C SER A 355 -31.49 -12.18 -11.88
N GLN A 356 -30.51 -11.45 -11.37
CA GLN A 356 -29.21 -11.25 -12.04
C GLN A 356 -28.45 -12.58 -12.20
N LEU A 357 -28.40 -13.41 -11.15
CA LEU A 357 -27.81 -14.76 -11.21
C LEU A 357 -28.44 -15.64 -12.28
N LEU A 358 -29.76 -15.62 -12.42
CA LEU A 358 -30.46 -16.34 -13.50
C LEU A 358 -30.02 -15.84 -14.88
N GLY A 359 -29.83 -14.52 -15.02
CA GLY A 359 -29.28 -13.91 -16.23
C GLY A 359 -27.87 -14.44 -16.54
N TYR A 360 -26.96 -14.42 -15.56
CA TYR A 360 -25.59 -14.92 -15.74
C TYR A 360 -25.56 -16.40 -16.13
N LEU A 361 -26.38 -17.25 -15.47
CA LEU A 361 -26.44 -18.68 -15.75
C LEU A 361 -26.90 -18.99 -17.18
N ARG A 362 -27.70 -18.10 -17.79
CA ARG A 362 -28.19 -18.24 -19.16
C ARG A 362 -27.32 -17.55 -20.21
N ASP A 363 -26.47 -16.60 -19.80
CA ASP A 363 -25.72 -15.76 -20.72
C ASP A 363 -24.64 -16.52 -21.50
N ARG A 364 -24.02 -17.54 -20.88
CA ARG A 364 -22.88 -18.28 -21.45
C ARG A 364 -23.00 -19.80 -21.29
N PRO A 365 -24.00 -20.44 -21.93
CA PRO A 365 -24.30 -21.86 -21.72
C PRO A 365 -23.19 -22.82 -22.20
N ARG A 366 -22.28 -22.35 -23.06
CA ARG A 366 -21.17 -23.15 -23.62
C ARG A 366 -19.80 -22.83 -23.02
N LEU A 367 -19.75 -21.99 -21.98
CA LEU A 367 -18.49 -21.64 -21.32
C LEU A 367 -17.87 -22.84 -20.56
N LEU A 368 -18.71 -23.77 -20.12
CA LEU A 368 -18.36 -24.84 -19.19
C LEU A 368 -18.86 -26.17 -19.73
N THR A 369 -18.18 -27.27 -19.39
CA THR A 369 -18.65 -28.61 -19.74
C THR A 369 -19.82 -29.06 -18.86
N GLU A 370 -19.87 -28.58 -17.62
CA GLU A 370 -20.95 -28.84 -16.67
C GLU A 370 -21.77 -27.57 -16.40
N PRO A 371 -23.05 -27.71 -15.99
CA PRO A 371 -23.85 -26.57 -15.58
C PRO A 371 -23.19 -25.75 -14.46
N ALA A 372 -23.14 -24.44 -14.63
CA ALA A 372 -22.74 -23.53 -13.57
C ALA A 372 -23.77 -23.53 -12.42
N SER A 373 -23.31 -23.18 -11.22
CA SER A 373 -24.19 -22.82 -10.10
C SER A 373 -24.08 -21.34 -9.77
N GLY A 374 -25.20 -20.68 -9.53
CA GLY A 374 -25.27 -19.27 -9.11
C GLY A 374 -25.49 -19.16 -7.61
N TRP A 375 -24.62 -18.45 -6.90
CA TRP A 375 -24.72 -18.26 -5.45
C TRP A 375 -24.96 -16.78 -5.15
N LEU A 376 -26.01 -16.48 -4.40
CA LEU A 376 -26.26 -15.14 -3.86
C LEU A 376 -25.66 -15.07 -2.45
N ILE A 377 -24.76 -14.12 -2.25
CA ILE A 377 -24.03 -13.93 -1.00
C ILE A 377 -24.51 -12.63 -0.37
N ALA A 378 -24.87 -12.69 0.90
CA ALA A 378 -25.32 -11.54 1.66
C ALA A 378 -24.83 -11.58 3.11
N PRO A 379 -24.84 -10.44 3.83
CA PRO A 379 -24.58 -10.40 5.26
C PRO A 379 -25.37 -11.45 6.03
N THR A 380 -24.75 -12.04 7.03
CA THR A 380 -25.44 -12.90 8.00
C THR A 380 -26.53 -12.07 8.69
N GLY A 381 -27.80 -12.47 8.58
CA GLY A 381 -28.91 -11.68 9.12
C GLY A 381 -30.31 -12.16 8.72
N ALA A 382 -31.33 -11.41 9.14
CA ALA A 382 -32.75 -11.81 9.10
C ALA A 382 -33.39 -11.84 7.68
N GLY A 383 -32.67 -11.44 6.64
CA GLY A 383 -33.20 -11.31 5.27
C GLY A 383 -33.35 -12.61 4.49
N PHE A 384 -32.64 -13.67 4.89
CA PHE A 384 -32.73 -15.00 4.27
C PHE A 384 -32.29 -16.09 5.25
N ARG A 385 -32.53 -17.36 4.88
CA ARG A 385 -31.96 -18.52 5.58
C ARG A 385 -31.07 -19.28 4.62
N SER A 386 -29.80 -19.43 4.98
CA SER A 386 -28.90 -20.33 4.25
C SER A 386 -29.47 -21.76 4.30
N LYS A 387 -29.45 -22.43 3.16
CA LYS A 387 -29.91 -23.82 3.00
C LYS A 387 -28.96 -24.54 2.07
N ILE A 388 -28.70 -25.81 2.32
CA ILE A 388 -27.90 -26.65 1.42
C ILE A 388 -28.54 -26.62 0.02
N PRO A 389 -27.76 -26.51 -1.07
CA PRO A 389 -28.28 -26.41 -2.44
C PRO A 389 -29.23 -27.54 -2.85
N ASN A 390 -29.06 -28.75 -2.30
CA ASN A 390 -29.85 -29.95 -2.64
C ASN A 390 -30.02 -30.15 -4.17
N GLY A 391 -28.91 -30.05 -4.91
CA GLY A 391 -28.89 -30.20 -6.38
C GLY A 391 -29.44 -29.01 -7.17
N ARG A 392 -29.86 -27.92 -6.51
CA ARG A 392 -30.38 -26.74 -7.20
C ARG A 392 -29.25 -25.93 -7.85
N PRO A 393 -29.50 -25.32 -9.03
CA PRO A 393 -28.51 -24.47 -9.70
C PRO A 393 -28.34 -23.11 -9.00
N LEU A 394 -29.29 -22.71 -8.15
CA LEU A 394 -29.24 -21.48 -7.38
C LEU A 394 -29.14 -21.77 -5.88
N TRP A 395 -28.25 -21.05 -5.21
CA TRP A 395 -28.04 -21.12 -3.77
C TRP A 395 -27.99 -19.70 -3.17
N VAL A 396 -28.51 -19.51 -1.96
CA VAL A 396 -28.32 -18.30 -1.16
C VAL A 396 -27.54 -18.69 0.08
N THR A 397 -26.41 -18.03 0.32
CA THR A 397 -25.50 -18.34 1.43
C THR A 397 -25.01 -17.04 2.09
N SER A 398 -24.49 -17.15 3.31
CA SER A 398 -23.98 -15.99 4.04
C SER A 398 -22.55 -15.66 3.66
N ALA A 399 -22.18 -14.41 3.95
CA ALA A 399 -20.81 -13.90 3.89
C ALA A 399 -19.79 -14.78 4.64
N ASP A 400 -20.24 -15.45 5.71
CA ASP A 400 -19.38 -16.26 6.58
C ASP A 400 -19.24 -17.70 6.08
N GLU A 401 -20.25 -18.20 5.37
CA GLU A 401 -20.31 -19.57 4.88
C GLU A 401 -19.73 -19.76 3.47
N VAL A 402 -19.67 -18.69 2.66
CA VAL A 402 -19.25 -18.80 1.24
C VAL A 402 -17.81 -19.29 1.08
N ALA A 403 -16.87 -18.77 1.86
CA ALA A 403 -15.45 -19.13 1.74
C ALA A 403 -15.18 -20.62 2.08
N PRO A 404 -15.64 -21.17 3.22
CA PRO A 404 -15.48 -22.60 3.48
C PRO A 404 -16.26 -23.46 2.49
N ALA A 405 -17.43 -23.03 2.01
CA ALA A 405 -18.18 -23.75 0.99
C ALA A 405 -17.42 -23.84 -0.35
N VAL A 406 -16.82 -22.74 -0.82
CA VAL A 406 -15.98 -22.74 -2.02
C VAL A 406 -14.78 -23.66 -1.85
N ALA A 407 -14.09 -23.61 -0.70
CA ALA A 407 -12.96 -24.50 -0.43
C ALA A 407 -13.38 -25.98 -0.40
N SER A 408 -14.56 -26.29 0.15
CA SER A 408 -15.12 -27.65 0.11
C SER A 408 -15.37 -28.11 -1.32
N VAL A 409 -16.02 -27.30 -2.15
CA VAL A 409 -16.27 -27.64 -3.57
C VAL A 409 -14.96 -27.83 -4.34
N ALA A 410 -13.93 -27.05 -4.04
CA ALA A 410 -12.62 -27.18 -4.68
C ALA A 410 -11.97 -28.56 -4.45
N VAL A 411 -12.15 -29.13 -3.26
CA VAL A 411 -11.53 -30.42 -2.86
C VAL A 411 -12.43 -31.62 -3.15
N SER A 412 -13.76 -31.46 -3.13
CA SER A 412 -14.70 -32.54 -3.43
C SER A 412 -14.43 -33.15 -4.80
N ALA A 413 -14.28 -34.47 -4.87
CA ALA A 413 -14.27 -35.17 -6.15
C ALA A 413 -15.54 -34.78 -6.91
N ILE A 414 -15.41 -34.47 -8.21
CA ILE A 414 -16.59 -34.40 -9.07
C ILE A 414 -16.98 -35.87 -9.22
N SER A 415 -17.84 -36.35 -8.32
CA SER A 415 -18.41 -37.68 -8.47
C SER A 415 -19.24 -37.65 -9.74
N ALA A 416 -18.82 -38.41 -10.74
CA ALA A 416 -19.49 -38.55 -12.03
C ALA A 416 -20.85 -39.30 -11.96
N GLU A 417 -21.53 -39.26 -10.82
CA GLU A 417 -22.73 -40.07 -10.52
C GLU A 417 -24.04 -39.26 -10.48
N SER A 418 -24.15 -38.19 -11.24
CA SER A 418 -25.44 -37.48 -11.39
C SER A 418 -25.64 -36.93 -12.80
N ALA A 419 -25.52 -37.82 -13.79
CA ALA A 419 -26.04 -37.62 -15.14
C ALA A 419 -27.26 -38.53 -15.35
#